data_AF-A0A1I0MKI1-F1
#
_entry.id   AF-A0A1I0MKI1-F1
#
_cell.length_a   1.000
_cell.length_b   1.000
_cell.length_c   1.000
_cell.angle_alpha   90.00
_cell.angle_beta   90.00
_cell.angle_gamma   90.00
#
_symmetry.space_group_name_H-M   'P 1'
#
loop_
_entity.id
_entity.type
_entity.pdbx_description
1 polymer ?
#
loop_
_entity_poly.entity_id
_entity_poly.type
_entity_poly.pdbx_seq_one_letter_code
_entity_poly.pdbx_strand_id
1 'polypeptide(L)'
;MKNRFEQPPIGIMVTWGKDMIQEKGGLLAFIRYFEQTMKQEDALWLQKSKNCPTQDISYVYIIVCNQVRYRLFYGGYQSGETTIHNGNGHSWSSRQVIRWPRLVLAGPIVKAPYKIRQKGFQGFRYVTEELF
;
A
#
# COMPACT_ATOMS: atom_id res chain seq x y z
N MET A 1 15.06 -9.66 -32.86
CA MET A 1 14.52 -8.28 -32.76
C MET A 1 14.64 -7.83 -31.31
N LYS A 2 15.61 -6.95 -31.02
CA LYS A 2 15.78 -6.34 -29.69
C LYS A 2 14.78 -5.19 -29.58
N ASN A 3 13.72 -5.37 -28.81
CA ASN A 3 12.82 -4.26 -28.49
C ASN A 3 13.48 -3.37 -27.43
N ARG A 4 13.23 -2.06 -27.60
CA ARG A 4 13.74 -0.91 -26.86
C ARG A 4 13.86 -1.18 -25.36
N PHE A 5 14.93 -0.69 -24.74
CA PHE A 5 15.16 -0.65 -23.30
C PHE A 5 13.87 -0.42 -22.50
N GLU A 6 13.17 -1.49 -22.10
CA GLU A 6 12.14 -1.42 -21.08
C GLU A 6 12.89 -1.24 -19.76
N GLN A 7 12.86 -0.02 -19.25
CA GLN A 7 13.39 0.25 -17.92
C GLN A 7 12.65 -0.66 -16.94
N PRO A 8 13.38 -1.39 -16.06
CA PRO A 8 12.73 -2.22 -15.07
C PRO A 8 11.82 -1.35 -14.20
N PRO A 9 10.67 -1.87 -13.76
CA PRO A 9 9.77 -1.09 -12.94
C PRO A 9 10.44 -0.78 -11.60
N ILE A 10 10.34 0.46 -11.17
CA ILE A 10 10.83 0.85 -9.85
C ILE A 10 9.80 0.58 -8.76
N GLY A 11 8.53 0.39 -9.15
CA GLY A 11 7.42 0.33 -8.22
C GLY A 11 6.10 -0.13 -8.84
N ILE A 12 5.08 -0.11 -7.99
CA ILE A 12 3.69 -0.38 -8.36
C ILE A 12 2.77 0.70 -7.80
N MET A 13 1.61 0.92 -8.43
CA MET A 13 0.51 1.65 -7.82
C MET A 13 -0.56 0.69 -7.35
N VAL A 14 -1.14 0.99 -6.18
CA VAL A 14 -2.30 0.29 -5.63
C VAL A 14 -3.36 1.27 -5.14
N THR A 15 -4.63 0.91 -5.30
CA THR A 15 -5.75 1.73 -4.83
C THR A 15 -6.31 1.18 -3.53
N TRP A 16 -6.64 2.05 -2.57
CA TRP A 16 -7.41 1.65 -1.40
C TRP A 16 -8.86 1.33 -1.77
N GLY A 17 -9.31 0.13 -1.38
CA GLY A 17 -10.70 -0.29 -1.53
C GLY A 17 -11.63 0.54 -0.64
N LYS A 18 -12.85 0.82 -1.12
CA LYS A 18 -13.87 1.58 -0.38
C LYS A 18 -14.25 0.91 0.95
N ASP A 19 -14.34 -0.42 0.96
CA ASP A 19 -14.76 -1.20 2.13
C ASP A 19 -13.79 -1.03 3.31
N MET A 20 -12.48 -1.11 3.03
CA MET A 20 -11.41 -0.91 4.01
C MET A 20 -11.48 0.47 4.69
N ILE A 21 -11.89 1.48 3.93
CA ILE A 21 -12.05 2.86 4.42
C ILE A 21 -13.29 2.98 5.32
N GLN A 22 -14.40 2.33 4.94
CA GLN A 22 -15.65 2.40 5.69
C GLN A 22 -15.55 1.70 7.05
N GLU A 23 -14.88 0.54 7.11
CA GLU A 23 -14.68 -0.24 8.34
C GLU A 23 -13.91 0.51 9.44
N LYS A 24 -13.17 1.57 9.10
CA LYS A 24 -12.32 2.34 10.02
C LYS A 24 -12.89 3.72 10.37
N GLY A 25 -14.20 3.90 10.26
CA GLY A 25 -14.87 5.16 10.60
C GLY A 25 -14.74 6.23 9.51
N GLY A 26 -14.47 5.81 8.27
CA GLY A 26 -14.41 6.68 7.11
C GLY A 26 -12.99 7.15 6.74
N LEU A 27 -12.90 7.85 5.60
CA LEU A 27 -11.63 8.16 4.93
C LEU A 27 -10.66 8.98 5.78
N LEU A 28 -11.15 9.98 6.49
CA LEU A 28 -10.30 10.86 7.28
C LEU A 28 -9.69 10.15 8.49
N ALA A 29 -10.48 9.32 9.19
CA ALA A 29 -10.00 8.53 10.31
C ALA A 29 -8.95 7.50 9.84
N PHE A 30 -9.24 6.82 8.73
CA PHE A 30 -8.31 5.88 8.12
C PHE A 30 -6.97 6.54 7.74
N ILE A 31 -7.03 7.70 7.05
CA ILE A 31 -5.82 8.44 6.66
C ILE A 31 -5.00 8.84 7.89
N ARG A 32 -5.63 9.40 8.93
CA ARG A 32 -4.92 9.84 10.14
C ARG A 32 -4.21 8.67 10.82
N TYR A 33 -4.90 7.54 10.98
CA TYR A 33 -4.33 6.35 11.57
C TYR A 33 -3.16 5.82 10.73
N PHE A 34 -3.35 5.69 9.41
CA PHE A 34 -2.30 5.24 8.49
C PHE A 34 -1.05 6.15 8.54
N GLU A 35 -1.24 7.46 8.46
CA GLU A 35 -0.13 8.42 8.48
C GLU A 35 0.61 8.44 9.82
N GLN A 36 -0.10 8.25 10.93
CA GLN A 36 0.52 8.16 12.26
C GLN A 36 1.34 6.88 12.40
N THR A 37 0.78 5.73 12.00
CA THR A 37 1.45 4.43 12.08
C THR A 37 2.68 4.39 11.19
N MET A 38 2.59 4.88 9.97
CA MET A 38 3.64 4.72 8.96
C MET A 38 4.68 5.85 8.95
N LYS A 39 4.72 6.70 9.98
CA LYS A 39 5.71 7.78 10.10
C LYS A 39 7.11 7.25 10.42
N GLN A 40 7.21 6.07 11.04
CA GLN A 40 8.46 5.48 11.52
C GLN A 40 9.10 4.58 10.44
N GLU A 41 10.42 4.39 10.51
CA GLU A 41 11.18 3.59 9.54
C GLU A 41 10.92 2.08 9.67
N ASP A 42 10.64 1.61 10.89
CA ASP A 42 10.33 0.21 11.20
C ASP A 42 8.83 -0.12 11.10
N ALA A 43 8.01 0.85 10.70
CA ALA A 43 6.57 0.66 10.57
C ALA A 43 6.23 -0.29 9.42
N LEU A 44 5.34 -1.25 9.67
CA LEU A 44 4.82 -2.17 8.67
C LEU A 44 3.31 -2.02 8.51
N TRP A 45 2.85 -2.11 7.26
CA TRP A 45 1.44 -2.12 6.93
C TRP A 45 1.10 -3.28 6.01
N LEU A 46 0.03 -4.01 6.33
CA LEU A 46 -0.46 -5.12 5.52
C LEU A 46 -1.56 -4.63 4.57
N GLN A 47 -1.21 -4.49 3.30
CA GLN A 47 -2.14 -4.07 2.26
C GLN A 47 -2.70 -5.30 1.54
N LYS A 48 -4.00 -5.59 1.75
CA LYS A 48 -4.70 -6.65 1.02
C LYS A 48 -4.52 -6.45 -0.50
N SER A 49 -4.01 -7.47 -1.18
CA SER A 49 -3.77 -7.49 -2.61
C SER A 49 -3.74 -8.93 -3.10
N LYS A 50 -4.49 -9.24 -4.16
CA LYS A 50 -4.41 -10.56 -4.82
C LYS A 50 -3.24 -10.66 -5.79
N ASN A 51 -2.69 -9.52 -6.22
CA ASN A 51 -1.67 -9.46 -7.25
C ASN A 51 -0.29 -9.42 -6.57
N CYS A 52 0.49 -10.46 -6.82
CA CYS A 52 1.89 -10.53 -6.45
C CYS A 52 2.74 -9.82 -7.52
N PRO A 53 3.60 -8.87 -7.16
CA PRO A 53 4.64 -8.37 -8.07
C PRO A 53 5.53 -9.53 -8.53
N THR A 54 5.67 -9.68 -9.84
CA THR A 54 6.55 -10.65 -10.51
C THR A 54 7.89 -10.07 -10.92
N GLN A 55 8.02 -8.74 -10.85
CA GLN A 55 9.25 -8.01 -11.14
C GLN A 55 9.79 -7.40 -9.85
N ASP A 56 11.10 -7.24 -9.78
CA ASP A 56 11.76 -6.56 -8.68
C ASP A 56 11.33 -5.09 -8.66
N ILE A 57 10.83 -4.65 -7.52
CA ILE A 57 10.33 -3.30 -7.30
C ILE A 57 10.80 -2.81 -5.93
N SER A 58 11.02 -1.50 -5.82
CA SER A 58 11.40 -0.86 -4.56
C SER A 58 10.22 -0.16 -3.88
N TYR A 59 9.27 0.36 -4.68
CA TYR A 59 8.26 1.28 -4.18
C TYR A 59 6.82 0.83 -4.41
N VAL A 60 5.94 1.24 -3.49
CA VAL A 60 4.49 1.15 -3.62
C VAL A 60 3.88 2.53 -3.50
N TYR A 61 3.14 2.93 -4.53
CA TYR A 61 2.41 4.18 -4.61
C TYR A 61 0.94 3.94 -4.28
N ILE A 62 0.42 4.68 -3.30
CA ILE A 62 -0.95 4.55 -2.84
C ILE A 62 -1.84 5.59 -3.51
N ILE A 63 -2.89 5.10 -4.16
CA ILE A 63 -3.93 5.92 -4.76
C ILE A 63 -5.13 6.02 -3.81
N VAL A 64 -5.49 7.26 -3.50
CA VAL A 64 -6.62 7.64 -2.65
C VAL A 64 -7.48 8.63 -3.43
N CYS A 65 -8.76 8.35 -3.61
CA CYS A 65 -9.69 9.22 -4.35
C CYS A 65 -9.15 9.65 -5.74
N ASN A 66 -8.65 8.69 -6.52
CA ASN A 66 -8.07 8.89 -7.86
C ASN A 66 -6.82 9.79 -7.88
N GLN A 67 -6.11 9.92 -6.76
CA GLN A 67 -4.87 10.68 -6.65
C GLN A 67 -3.78 9.82 -6.01
N VAL A 68 -2.58 9.85 -6.56
CA VAL A 68 -1.41 9.30 -5.85
C VAL A 68 -1.16 10.20 -4.66
N ARG A 69 -1.14 9.60 -3.47
CA ARG A 69 -1.07 10.35 -2.22
C ARG A 69 0.17 9.99 -1.39
N TYR A 70 0.59 8.73 -1.45
CA TYR A 70 1.72 8.24 -0.67
C TYR A 70 2.64 7.36 -1.51
N ARG A 71 3.92 7.32 -1.13
CA ARG A 71 4.94 6.38 -1.57
C ARG A 71 5.54 5.71 -0.33
N LEU A 72 5.73 4.39 -0.40
CA LEU A 72 6.31 3.56 0.66
C LEU A 72 7.26 2.54 0.03
N PHE A 73 8.07 1.88 0.85
CA PHE A 73 8.88 0.76 0.42
C PHE A 73 8.06 -0.52 0.29
N TYR A 74 8.42 -1.35 -0.69
CA TYR A 74 7.91 -2.70 -0.83
C TYR A 74 8.65 -3.64 0.13
N GLY A 75 7.93 -4.19 1.10
CA GLY A 75 8.46 -5.15 2.08
C GLY A 75 8.23 -6.62 1.69
N GLY A 76 7.70 -6.89 0.50
CA GLY A 76 7.42 -8.24 0.02
C GLY A 76 5.93 -8.56 -0.11
N TYR A 77 5.64 -9.76 -0.62
CA TYR A 77 4.30 -10.29 -0.76
C TYR A 77 4.16 -11.54 0.10
N GLN A 78 3.02 -11.65 0.78
CA GLN A 78 2.69 -12.80 1.61
C GLN A 78 1.34 -13.37 1.21
N SER A 79 1.28 -14.70 1.16
CA SER A 79 0.05 -15.46 1.02
C SER A 79 -0.08 -16.44 2.18
N GLY A 80 -1.31 -16.87 2.46
CA GLY A 80 -1.58 -17.83 3.54
C GLY A 80 -1.86 -17.18 4.89
N GLU A 81 -1.82 -18.01 5.92
CA GLU A 81 -2.25 -17.65 7.26
C GLU A 81 -1.20 -16.80 7.99
N THR A 82 -1.62 -15.69 8.59
CA THR A 82 -0.77 -14.89 9.47
C THR A 82 -1.59 -14.39 10.64
N THR A 83 -1.00 -14.49 11.83
CA THR A 83 -1.53 -13.86 13.02
C THR A 83 -1.15 -12.38 13.00
N ILE A 84 -2.15 -11.51 13.11
CA ILE A 84 -1.93 -10.08 13.32
C ILE A 84 -2.39 -9.69 14.73
N HIS A 85 -1.68 -8.73 15.30
CA HIS A 85 -2.04 -8.08 16.55
C HIS A 85 -2.64 -6.72 16.19
N ASN A 86 -3.96 -6.58 16.32
CA ASN A 86 -4.61 -5.30 16.10
C ASN A 86 -4.39 -4.39 17.32
N GLY A 87 -3.68 -3.28 17.14
CA GLY A 87 -3.56 -2.23 18.16
C GLY A 87 -4.32 -0.97 17.75
N ASN A 88 -5.41 -0.64 18.48
CA ASN A 88 -5.79 0.70 18.97
C ASN A 88 -7.30 0.80 19.32
N GLY A 89 -7.71 0.21 20.46
CA GLY A 89 -8.98 0.56 21.13
C GLY A 89 -9.75 -0.60 21.80
N HIS A 90 -9.74 -0.61 23.14
CA HIS A 90 -10.55 -1.40 24.10
C HIS A 90 -10.41 -2.93 24.26
N SER A 91 -9.65 -3.65 23.43
CA SER A 91 -9.33 -5.05 23.73
C SER A 91 -7.93 -5.40 23.28
N TRP A 92 -7.01 -5.55 24.24
CA TRP A 92 -5.62 -5.96 24.04
C TRP A 92 -5.46 -7.47 23.73
N SER A 93 -6.52 -8.16 23.28
CA SER A 93 -6.50 -9.63 23.16
C SER A 93 -7.06 -10.22 21.86
N SER A 94 -7.49 -9.42 20.88
CA SER A 94 -7.99 -10.00 19.62
C SER A 94 -6.83 -10.35 18.67
N ARG A 95 -6.17 -11.48 18.96
CA ARG A 95 -5.36 -12.21 17.99
C ARG A 95 -6.25 -12.49 16.78
N GLN A 96 -6.02 -11.82 15.65
CA GLN A 96 -6.80 -12.06 14.45
C GLN A 96 -5.96 -12.86 13.46
N VAL A 97 -6.54 -13.96 12.98
CA VAL A 97 -5.93 -14.77 11.93
C VAL A 97 -6.44 -14.27 10.59
N ILE A 98 -5.53 -13.79 9.74
CA ILE A 98 -5.86 -13.35 8.37
C ILE A 98 -5.31 -14.33 7.35
N ARG A 99 -6.14 -14.65 6.34
CA ARG A 99 -5.79 -15.59 5.25
C ARG A 99 -5.72 -14.94 3.87
N TRP A 100 -6.09 -13.67 3.76
CA TRP A 100 -6.08 -12.96 2.50
C TRP A 100 -4.64 -12.62 2.05
N PRO A 101 -4.33 -12.73 0.75
CA PRO A 101 -3.04 -12.35 0.20
C PRO A 101 -2.80 -10.84 0.35
N ARG A 102 -1.52 -10.46 0.52
CA ARG A 102 -1.14 -9.11 0.95
C ARG A 102 0.24 -8.69 0.49
N LEU A 103 0.37 -7.39 0.25
CA LEU A 103 1.65 -6.68 0.20
C LEU A 103 2.01 -6.25 1.62
N VAL A 104 3.26 -6.43 1.99
CA VAL A 104 3.86 -5.79 3.16
C VAL A 104 4.43 -4.46 2.69
N LEU A 105 3.98 -3.36 3.28
CA LEU A 105 4.49 -2.01 3.00
C LEU A 105 5.33 -1.57 4.18
N ALA A 106 6.52 -1.06 3.91
CA ALA A 106 7.43 -0.57 4.93
C ALA A 106 7.50 0.96 4.91
N GLY A 107 7.51 1.55 6.10
CA GLY A 107 7.70 2.97 6.31
C GLY A 107 9.14 3.43 6.04
N PRO A 108 9.40 4.75 6.16
CA PRO A 108 8.41 5.79 6.43
C PRO A 108 7.58 6.14 5.19
N ILE A 109 6.35 6.63 5.37
CA ILE A 109 5.55 7.17 4.26
C ILE A 109 6.14 8.48 3.74
N VAL A 110 6.21 8.61 2.42
CA VAL A 110 6.45 9.89 1.73
C VAL A 110 5.12 10.37 1.15
N LYS A 111 4.74 11.61 1.44
CA LYS A 111 3.51 12.22 0.89
C LYS A 111 3.81 12.90 -0.45
N ALA A 112 2.88 12.76 -1.40
CA ALA A 112 3.00 13.47 -2.67
C ALA A 112 3.00 15.00 -2.44
N PRO A 113 3.99 15.74 -2.96
CA PRO A 113 4.09 17.19 -2.76
C PRO A 113 3.00 17.97 -3.53
N TYR A 114 2.41 17.36 -4.55
CA TYR A 114 1.31 17.93 -5.34
C TYR A 114 0.30 16.85 -5.76
N LYS A 115 -0.85 17.29 -6.30
CA LYS A 115 -1.94 16.40 -6.70
C LYS A 115 -1.63 15.70 -8.03
N ILE A 116 -1.23 14.43 -7.97
CA ILE A 116 -1.01 13.57 -9.14
C ILE A 116 -2.29 12.77 -9.42
N ARG A 117 -3.04 13.15 -10.47
CA ARG A 117 -4.32 12.50 -10.80
C ARG A 117 -4.09 11.20 -11.57
N GLN A 118 -4.74 10.13 -11.13
CA GLN A 118 -4.81 8.83 -11.82
C GLN A 118 -6.28 8.49 -12.07
N LYS A 119 -6.89 9.19 -13.03
CA LYS A 119 -8.31 8.99 -13.39
C LYS A 119 -8.50 7.57 -13.93
N GLY A 120 -9.53 6.89 -13.44
CA GLY A 120 -9.92 5.56 -13.92
C GLY A 120 -9.02 4.41 -13.44
N PHE A 121 -7.98 4.70 -12.65
CA PHE A 121 -7.12 3.64 -12.13
C PHE A 121 -7.76 2.92 -10.94
N GLN A 122 -7.91 1.61 -11.06
CA GLN A 122 -8.29 0.72 -9.97
C GLN A 122 -7.44 -0.54 -10.05
N GLY A 123 -6.87 -0.95 -8.92
CA GLY A 123 -6.14 -2.21 -8.83
C GLY A 123 -4.64 -2.03 -8.74
N PHE A 124 -3.91 -2.54 -9.72
CA PHE A 124 -2.46 -2.75 -9.67
C PHE A 124 -1.83 -2.39 -11.02
N ARG A 125 -0.73 -1.63 -11.03
CA ARG A 125 0.05 -1.31 -12.25
C ARG A 125 1.50 -1.02 -11.90
N TYR A 126 2.43 -1.54 -12.71
CA TYR A 126 3.84 -1.20 -12.63
C TYR A 126 4.12 0.25 -13.05
N VAL A 127 5.11 0.86 -12.41
CA VAL A 127 5.66 2.17 -12.80
C VAL A 127 7.14 2.05 -13.04
N THR A 128 7.61 2.67 -14.12
CA THR A 128 9.00 2.66 -14.57
C THR A 128 9.80 3.86 -14.09
N GLU A 129 9.14 4.87 -13.53
CA GLU A 129 9.75 6.11 -13.06
C GLU A 129 9.15 6.57 -11.71
N GLU A 130 9.90 7.40 -10.98
CA GLU A 130 9.41 7.98 -9.72
C GLU A 130 8.32 9.00 -10.02
N LEU A 131 7.19 8.88 -9.30
CA LEU A 131 6.08 9.79 -9.51
C LEU A 131 6.26 11.13 -8.75
N PHE A 132 7.08 11.11 -7.69
CA PHE A 132 7.51 12.23 -6.85
C PHE A 132 8.53 11.75 -5.82
#